data_AF-A0A9P3LFA3-F1
#
_entry.id   AF-A0A9P3LFA3-F1
#
_cell.length_a   1.000
_cell.length_b   1.000
_cell.length_c   1.000
_cell.angle_alpha   90.00
_cell.angle_beta   90.00
_cell.angle_gamma   90.00
#
_symmetry.space_group_name_H-M   'P 1'
#
loop_
_entity.id
_entity.type
_entity.pdbx_description
1 polymer ?
#
loop_
_entity_poly.entity_id
_entity_poly.type
_entity_poly.pdbx_seq_one_letter_code
_entity_poly.pdbx_strand_id
1 'polypeptide(L)'
;MIGGPLKLAVKYEVTDMVAAFHAVIYRDWPNIYAEWLEVEEQIRTERKLICDAELEGVCPEYDVNCSTPNSGRLVRLVQDGHAGWALRAAWYELARSYGQGCIPFRNESPYNHEHVTRRTAKLSVLDANDLRRLVVGRERMVDMVGIVFDELCHHELFSALPAGTTPRNARYHQPCAEKSTQILQRYEKGELYLEMTRDPLEVFRRMQLEIDRAQAVCSSCRRSAMHALTEACQQIWDALDDIFDLKSLRRDLGSYED
;
A
#
# COMPACT_ATOMS: atom_id res chain seq x y z
N MET A 1 -20.00 -8.47 -5.96
CA MET A 1 -19.93 -9.92 -6.29
C MET A 1 -19.72 -10.10 -7.79
N ILE A 2 -18.46 -10.22 -8.26
CA ILE A 2 -18.15 -10.47 -9.70
C ILE A 2 -17.47 -11.82 -9.98
N GLY A 3 -16.97 -12.52 -8.96
CA GLY A 3 -16.14 -13.72 -9.16
C GLY A 3 -16.84 -14.94 -9.78
N GLY A 4 -18.11 -15.20 -9.43
CA GLY A 4 -18.88 -16.29 -10.05
C GLY A 4 -19.15 -16.05 -11.53
N PRO A 5 -19.74 -14.90 -11.90
CA PRO A 5 -19.91 -14.50 -13.30
C PRO A 5 -18.61 -14.46 -14.10
N LEU A 6 -17.51 -13.95 -13.53
CA LEU A 6 -16.20 -13.90 -14.21
C LEU A 6 -15.67 -15.31 -14.52
N LYS A 7 -15.72 -16.25 -13.57
CA LYS A 7 -15.30 -17.65 -13.82
C LYS A 7 -16.07 -18.29 -14.96
N LEU A 8 -17.38 -18.06 -15.02
CA LEU A 8 -18.22 -18.57 -16.10
C LEU A 8 -17.87 -17.89 -17.43
N ALA A 9 -17.70 -16.57 -17.43
CA ALA A 9 -17.31 -15.82 -18.61
C ALA A 9 -15.96 -16.31 -19.18
N VAL A 10 -14.96 -16.55 -18.33
CA VAL A 10 -13.67 -17.13 -18.73
C VAL A 10 -13.85 -18.56 -19.25
N LYS A 11 -14.57 -19.42 -18.52
CA LYS A 11 -14.79 -20.82 -18.89
C LYS A 11 -15.51 -21.00 -20.23
N TYR A 12 -16.43 -20.10 -20.55
CA TYR A 12 -17.21 -20.12 -21.78
C TYR A 12 -16.70 -19.12 -22.83
N GLU A 13 -15.51 -18.54 -22.61
CA GLU A 13 -14.83 -17.64 -23.56
C GLU A 13 -15.71 -16.45 -24.01
N VAL A 14 -16.51 -15.91 -23.09
CA VAL A 14 -17.38 -14.75 -23.34
C VAL A 14 -16.54 -13.47 -23.22
N THR A 15 -15.79 -13.16 -24.28
CA THR A 15 -14.76 -12.10 -24.33
C THR A 15 -15.26 -10.74 -23.84
N ASP A 16 -16.43 -10.29 -24.30
CA ASP A 16 -16.97 -8.97 -23.95
C ASP A 16 -17.24 -8.86 -22.44
N MET A 17 -17.71 -9.96 -21.84
CA MET A 17 -17.99 -10.00 -20.42
C MET A 17 -16.71 -10.05 -19.60
N VAL A 18 -15.70 -10.82 -20.06
CA VAL A 18 -14.36 -10.83 -19.44
C VAL A 18 -13.74 -9.43 -19.48
N ALA A 19 -13.78 -8.75 -20.63
CA ALA A 19 -13.26 -7.39 -20.78
C ALA A 19 -13.98 -6.40 -19.85
N ALA A 20 -15.31 -6.48 -19.75
CA ALA A 20 -16.08 -5.64 -18.83
C ALA A 20 -15.69 -5.88 -17.36
N PHE A 21 -15.46 -7.14 -16.96
CA PHE A 21 -14.99 -7.45 -15.62
C PHE A 21 -13.54 -6.99 -15.38
N HIS A 22 -12.65 -7.15 -16.36
CA HIS A 22 -11.28 -6.65 -16.28
C HIS A 22 -11.24 -5.13 -16.11
N ALA A 23 -12.10 -4.38 -16.80
CA ALA A 23 -12.24 -2.94 -16.61
C ALA A 23 -12.66 -2.56 -15.17
N VAL A 24 -13.58 -3.33 -14.58
CA VAL A 24 -13.96 -3.15 -13.16
C VAL A 24 -12.79 -3.47 -12.23
N ILE A 25 -12.07 -4.57 -12.47
CA ILE A 25 -10.88 -4.93 -11.67
C ILE A 25 -9.83 -3.82 -11.79
N TYR A 26 -9.64 -3.23 -12.98
CA TYR A 26 -8.58 -2.24 -13.21
C TYR A 26 -8.85 -0.96 -12.46
N ARG A 27 -10.11 -0.50 -12.53
CA ARG A 27 -10.57 0.66 -11.79
C ARG A 27 -10.36 0.52 -10.28
N ASP A 28 -10.57 -0.68 -9.74
CA ASP A 28 -10.52 -0.90 -8.29
C ASP A 28 -9.12 -1.34 -7.79
N TRP A 29 -8.28 -1.90 -8.67
CA TRP A 29 -6.93 -2.41 -8.40
C TRP A 29 -5.98 -2.22 -9.58
N PRO A 30 -5.59 -0.98 -9.88
CA PRO A 30 -4.66 -0.70 -10.96
C PRO A 30 -3.26 -1.26 -10.64
N ASN A 31 -2.50 -1.57 -11.69
CA ASN A 31 -1.15 -2.11 -11.58
C ASN A 31 -0.07 -1.01 -11.44
N ILE A 32 -0.42 0.24 -11.71
CA ILE A 32 0.46 1.41 -11.60
C ILE A 32 0.32 2.01 -10.20
N TYR A 33 1.44 2.28 -9.53
CA TYR A 33 1.46 2.80 -8.16
C TYR A 33 0.67 4.11 -8.01
N ALA A 34 0.86 5.06 -8.92
CA ALA A 34 0.19 6.36 -8.88
C ALA A 34 -1.35 6.21 -8.95
N GLU A 35 -1.84 5.38 -9.87
CA GLU A 35 -3.27 5.10 -10.00
C GLU A 35 -3.80 4.36 -8.77
N TRP A 36 -3.03 3.41 -8.22
CA TRP A 36 -3.40 2.69 -7.00
C TRP A 36 -3.53 3.65 -5.81
N LEU A 37 -2.62 4.62 -5.70
CA LEU A 37 -2.65 5.63 -4.66
C LEU A 37 -3.89 6.53 -4.75
N GLU A 38 -4.30 6.92 -5.96
CA GLU A 38 -5.52 7.68 -6.19
C GLU A 38 -6.77 6.90 -5.74
N VAL A 39 -6.85 5.62 -6.11
CA VAL A 39 -7.96 4.74 -5.70
C VAL A 39 -8.00 4.58 -4.18
N GLU A 40 -6.85 4.37 -3.53
CA GLU A 40 -6.79 4.25 -2.07
C GLU A 40 -7.17 5.55 -1.35
N GLU A 41 -6.81 6.72 -1.88
CA GLU A 41 -7.24 8.02 -1.32
C GLU A 41 -8.74 8.26 -1.50
N GLN A 42 -9.30 7.88 -2.65
CA GLN A 42 -10.74 7.92 -2.86
C GLN A 42 -11.46 7.04 -1.83
N ILE A 43 -11.02 5.79 -1.67
CA ILE A 43 -11.59 4.85 -0.70
C ILE A 43 -11.48 5.40 0.74
N ARG A 44 -10.34 6.01 1.08
CA ARG A 44 -10.12 6.62 2.40
C ARG A 44 -11.08 7.79 2.64
N THR A 45 -11.29 8.63 1.64
CA THR A 45 -12.21 9.78 1.71
C THR A 45 -13.65 9.33 1.86
N GLU A 46 -14.09 8.38 1.03
CA GLU A 46 -15.44 7.80 1.10
C GLU A 46 -15.70 7.16 2.48
N ARG A 47 -14.72 6.42 3.02
CA ARG A 47 -14.84 5.82 4.37
C ARG A 47 -14.92 6.86 5.47
N LYS A 48 -14.14 7.94 5.38
CA LYS A 48 -14.19 9.02 6.37
C LYS A 48 -15.58 9.65 6.40
N LEU A 49 -16.18 9.91 5.24
CA LEU A 49 -17.55 10.44 5.15
C LEU A 49 -18.58 9.50 5.79
N ILE A 50 -18.44 8.19 5.61
CA ILE A 50 -19.31 7.19 6.26
C ILE A 50 -19.14 7.23 7.78
N CYS A 51 -17.91 7.22 8.29
CA CYS A 51 -17.66 7.31 9.73
C CYS A 51 -18.19 8.61 10.35
N ASP A 52 -18.02 9.74 9.65
CA ASP A 52 -18.55 11.03 10.10
C ASP A 52 -20.09 11.02 10.15
N ALA A 53 -20.76 10.39 9.16
CA ALA A 53 -22.22 10.23 9.15
C ALA A 53 -22.74 9.29 10.26
N GLU A 54 -22.02 8.20 10.56
CA GLU A 54 -22.33 7.30 11.68
C GLU A 54 -22.24 8.02 13.04
N LEU A 55 -21.24 8.88 13.22
CA LEU A 55 -21.07 9.71 14.42
C LEU A 55 -22.21 10.73 14.59
N GLU A 56 -22.79 11.22 13.49
CA GLU A 56 -23.94 12.12 13.48
C GLU A 56 -25.28 11.38 13.70
N GLY A 57 -25.26 10.05 13.91
CA GLY A 57 -26.46 9.24 14.15
C GLY A 57 -27.34 9.06 12.91
N VAL A 58 -26.84 9.49 11.74
CA VAL A 58 -27.47 9.27 10.44
C VAL A 58 -26.80 8.04 9.86
N CYS A 59 -27.18 6.87 10.36
CA CYS A 59 -26.69 5.61 9.80
C CYS A 59 -27.60 5.24 8.63
N PRO A 60 -27.24 5.50 7.35
CA PRO A 60 -27.84 4.73 6.27
C PRO A 60 -27.54 3.26 6.57
N GLU A 61 -28.46 2.35 6.29
CA GLU A 61 -28.25 0.90 6.38
C GLU A 61 -27.12 0.47 5.41
N TYR A 62 -25.89 0.81 5.76
CA TYR A 62 -24.69 0.40 5.05
C TYR A 62 -24.24 -0.88 5.74
N ASP A 63 -24.38 -1.99 5.03
CA ASP A 63 -23.82 -3.25 5.48
C ASP A 63 -22.30 -3.11 5.56
N VAL A 64 -21.79 -2.85 6.76
CA VAL A 64 -20.36 -2.73 7.08
C VAL A 64 -19.61 -4.05 6.72
N ASN A 65 -20.33 -5.17 6.49
CA ASN A 65 -19.73 -6.39 5.95
C ASN A 65 -19.54 -6.39 4.42
N CYS A 66 -20.06 -5.40 3.68
CA CYS A 66 -20.12 -5.43 2.21
C CYS A 66 -19.11 -4.57 1.45
N SER A 67 -18.41 -3.60 2.05
CA SER A 67 -17.70 -2.58 1.25
C SER A 67 -16.19 -2.78 1.11
N THR A 68 -15.56 -3.70 1.85
CA THR A 68 -14.12 -3.98 1.68
C THR A 68 -13.91 -5.36 1.07
N PRO A 69 -13.51 -5.44 -0.21
CA PRO A 69 -13.23 -6.73 -0.83
C PRO A 69 -12.13 -7.43 -0.05
N ASN A 70 -12.43 -8.65 0.37
CA ASN A 70 -11.51 -9.47 1.11
C ASN A 70 -10.26 -9.75 0.25
N SER A 71 -9.07 -9.39 0.73
CA SER A 71 -7.86 -9.41 -0.09
C SER A 71 -7.46 -10.82 -0.55
N GLY A 72 -7.80 -11.87 0.21
CA GLY A 72 -7.65 -13.26 -0.26
C GLY A 72 -8.61 -13.61 -1.40
N ARG A 73 -9.84 -13.10 -1.36
CA ARG A 73 -10.81 -13.27 -2.47
C ARG A 73 -10.40 -12.46 -3.70
N LEU A 74 -9.72 -11.33 -3.53
CA LEU A 74 -9.17 -10.56 -4.63
C LEU A 74 -8.09 -11.35 -5.38
N VAL A 75 -7.13 -11.94 -4.67
CA VAL A 75 -6.11 -12.82 -5.30
C VAL A 75 -6.79 -13.92 -6.11
N ARG A 76 -7.79 -14.59 -5.53
CA ARG A 76 -8.57 -15.61 -6.24
C ARG A 76 -9.30 -15.04 -7.46
N LEU A 77 -9.96 -13.90 -7.32
CA LEU A 77 -10.67 -13.24 -8.42
C LEU A 77 -9.73 -12.94 -9.59
N VAL A 78 -8.53 -12.42 -9.29
CA VAL A 78 -7.52 -12.09 -10.29
C VAL A 78 -6.98 -13.36 -10.98
N GLN A 79 -6.66 -14.40 -10.21
CA GLN A 79 -6.22 -15.69 -10.74
C GLN A 79 -7.32 -16.34 -11.58
N ASP A 80 -8.53 -16.47 -11.04
CA ASP A 80 -9.68 -17.09 -11.71
C ASP A 80 -10.12 -16.30 -12.97
N GLY A 81 -9.85 -15.00 -12.99
CA GLY A 81 -10.13 -14.10 -14.11
C GLY A 81 -9.01 -13.95 -15.13
N HIS A 82 -7.87 -14.62 -14.94
CA HIS A 82 -6.65 -14.47 -15.73
C HIS A 82 -6.18 -12.99 -15.87
N ALA A 83 -6.42 -12.16 -14.85
CA ALA A 83 -6.07 -10.73 -14.86
C ALA A 83 -4.63 -10.51 -14.34
N GLY A 84 -3.63 -11.11 -14.99
CA GLY A 84 -2.24 -11.16 -14.50
C GLY A 84 -1.61 -9.80 -14.13
N TRP A 85 -2.03 -8.72 -14.79
CA TRP A 85 -1.61 -7.35 -14.49
C TRP A 85 -2.04 -6.89 -13.08
N ALA A 86 -3.20 -7.34 -12.59
CA ALA A 86 -3.76 -6.95 -11.29
C ALA A 86 -3.11 -7.68 -10.10
N LEU A 87 -2.28 -8.70 -10.37
CA LEU A 87 -1.67 -9.52 -9.32
C LEU A 87 -0.85 -8.69 -8.34
N ARG A 88 -0.14 -7.68 -8.83
CA ARG A 88 0.71 -6.82 -8.01
C ARG A 88 -0.09 -6.14 -6.88
N ALA A 89 -1.13 -5.41 -7.25
CA ALA A 89 -2.02 -4.76 -6.31
C ALA A 89 -2.73 -5.77 -5.40
N ALA A 90 -3.20 -6.90 -5.97
CA ALA A 90 -3.89 -7.94 -5.20
C ALA A 90 -3.01 -8.55 -4.10
N TRP A 91 -1.75 -8.85 -4.41
CA TRP A 91 -0.81 -9.44 -3.46
C TRP A 91 -0.31 -8.43 -2.43
N TYR A 92 -0.10 -7.17 -2.82
CA TYR A 92 0.19 -6.10 -1.86
C TYR A 92 -0.94 -5.93 -0.84
N GLU A 93 -2.19 -5.86 -1.32
CA GLU A 93 -3.39 -5.77 -0.48
C GLU A 93 -3.53 -6.97 0.45
N LEU A 94 -3.23 -8.17 -0.02
CA LEU A 94 -3.23 -9.36 0.83
C LEU A 94 -2.15 -9.28 1.91
N ALA A 95 -0.93 -8.86 1.54
CA ALA A 95 0.19 -8.76 2.46
C ALA A 95 -0.03 -7.72 3.56
N ARG A 96 -0.50 -6.52 3.21
CA ARG A 96 -0.79 -5.46 4.20
C ARG A 96 -1.94 -5.85 5.13
N SER A 97 -2.96 -6.55 4.64
CA SER A 97 -4.08 -7.04 5.47
C SER A 97 -3.71 -8.28 6.31
N TYR A 98 -2.65 -9.00 5.96
CA TYR A 98 -2.24 -10.22 6.66
C TYR A 98 -1.59 -9.89 8.01
N GLY A 99 -2.14 -10.47 9.08
CA GLY A 99 -1.73 -10.18 10.46
C GLY A 99 -2.37 -8.93 11.06
N GLN A 100 -3.24 -8.22 10.32
CA GLN A 100 -4.14 -7.19 10.88
C GLN A 100 -5.43 -7.78 11.47
N GLY A 101 -5.59 -9.11 11.42
CA GLY A 101 -6.69 -9.82 12.04
C GLY A 101 -6.61 -9.76 13.56
N CYS A 102 -7.58 -9.08 14.16
CA CYS A 102 -7.93 -9.11 15.59
C CYS A 102 -7.00 -8.34 16.54
N ILE A 103 -6.84 -7.03 16.36
CA ILE A 103 -6.91 -6.20 17.57
C ILE A 103 -8.40 -6.15 17.92
N PRO A 104 -8.87 -6.84 18.98
CA PRO A 104 -10.25 -6.67 19.40
C PRO A 104 -10.48 -5.18 19.65
N PHE A 105 -11.66 -4.68 19.28
CA PHE A 105 -12.26 -3.42 19.74
C PHE A 105 -12.40 -3.41 21.29
N ARG A 106 -11.32 -3.66 22.03
CA ARG A 106 -11.29 -3.60 23.48
C ARG A 106 -10.52 -2.35 23.86
N ASN A 107 -11.32 -1.30 24.05
CA ASN A 107 -11.09 -0.22 25.00
C ASN A 107 -10.14 0.91 24.60
N GLU A 108 -9.71 1.02 23.35
CA GLU A 108 -9.01 2.21 22.89
C GLU A 108 -9.96 3.10 22.09
N SER A 109 -10.41 4.16 22.76
CA SER A 109 -11.02 5.39 22.24
C SER A 109 -12.01 5.26 21.07
N PRO A 110 -13.28 5.70 21.21
CA PRO A 110 -14.22 5.81 20.09
C PRO A 110 -13.74 6.76 18.95
N TYR A 111 -12.59 7.41 19.12
CA TYR A 111 -11.95 8.30 18.15
C TYR A 111 -10.82 7.66 17.33
N ASN A 112 -10.50 6.38 17.53
CA ASN A 112 -9.41 5.72 16.79
C ASN A 112 -9.91 5.15 15.44
N HIS A 113 -10.32 6.06 14.55
CA HIS A 113 -10.90 5.76 13.23
C HIS A 113 -9.92 5.10 12.23
N GLU A 114 -8.63 5.00 12.56
CA GLU A 114 -7.63 4.36 11.67
C GLU A 114 -7.85 2.85 11.48
N HIS A 115 -8.53 2.18 12.43
CA HIS A 115 -8.77 0.73 12.38
C HIS A 115 -10.03 0.33 11.61
N VAL A 116 -10.97 1.25 11.38
CA VAL A 116 -12.24 1.00 10.67
C VAL A 116 -12.03 0.95 9.13
N THR A 117 -10.86 1.36 8.65
CA THR A 117 -10.62 1.65 7.24
C THR A 117 -9.75 0.64 6.51
N ARG A 118 -9.61 -0.62 6.96
CA ARG A 118 -8.70 -1.57 6.30
C ARG A 118 -9.40 -2.82 5.78
N ARG A 119 -9.04 -3.26 4.56
CA ARG A 119 -9.56 -4.48 3.93
C ARG A 119 -9.16 -5.70 4.79
N THR A 120 -10.05 -6.68 4.94
CA THR A 120 -9.75 -7.90 5.73
C THR A 120 -9.13 -9.01 4.86
N ALA A 121 -8.18 -9.77 5.42
CA ALA A 121 -7.62 -10.95 4.76
C ALA A 121 -8.34 -12.23 5.20
N LYS A 122 -9.01 -12.94 4.28
CA LYS A 122 -9.50 -14.32 4.53
C LYS A 122 -8.50 -15.27 3.89
N LEU A 123 -7.74 -15.94 4.73
CA LEU A 123 -6.69 -16.86 4.29
C LEU A 123 -7.23 -18.21 3.84
N SER A 124 -8.43 -18.59 4.29
CA SER A 124 -9.03 -19.90 3.97
C SER A 124 -9.43 -20.08 2.51
N VAL A 125 -9.34 -19.05 1.68
CA VAL A 125 -9.56 -19.15 0.23
C VAL A 125 -8.26 -19.32 -0.56
N LEU A 126 -7.11 -19.23 0.10
CA LEU A 126 -5.78 -19.38 -0.51
C LEU A 126 -5.34 -20.85 -0.43
N ASP A 127 -4.65 -21.32 -1.46
CA ASP A 127 -4.05 -22.65 -1.44
C ASP A 127 -2.69 -22.67 -0.71
N ALA A 128 -2.06 -23.84 -0.61
CA ALA A 128 -0.77 -23.97 0.08
C ALA A 128 0.37 -23.20 -0.60
N ASN A 129 0.35 -23.07 -1.94
CA ASN A 129 1.34 -22.31 -2.68
C ASN A 129 1.14 -20.82 -2.50
N ASP A 130 -0.12 -20.36 -2.50
CA ASP A 130 -0.48 -18.97 -2.21
C ASP A 130 -0.04 -18.57 -0.79
N LEU A 131 -0.30 -19.43 0.22
CA LEU A 131 0.14 -19.17 1.58
C LEU A 131 1.67 -19.11 1.69
N ARG A 132 2.39 -20.02 1.00
CA ARG A 132 3.85 -19.98 0.96
C ARG A 132 4.36 -18.69 0.33
N ARG A 133 3.76 -18.27 -0.79
CA ARG A 133 4.07 -17.02 -1.49
C ARG A 133 3.82 -15.80 -0.61
N LEU A 134 2.74 -15.80 0.17
CA LEU A 134 2.44 -14.73 1.13
C LEU A 134 3.52 -14.62 2.22
N VAL A 135 3.90 -15.75 2.84
CA VAL A 135 4.88 -15.78 3.93
C VAL A 135 6.26 -15.36 3.44
N VAL A 136 6.76 -16.03 2.39
CA VAL A 136 8.09 -15.74 1.82
C VAL A 136 8.13 -14.33 1.23
N GLY A 137 7.08 -13.91 0.55
CA GLY A 137 6.99 -12.55 0.00
C GLY A 137 7.00 -11.49 1.11
N ARG A 138 6.40 -11.75 2.27
CA ARG A 138 6.52 -10.81 3.39
C ARG A 138 7.93 -10.73 3.95
N GLU A 139 8.63 -11.84 4.09
CA GLU A 139 10.05 -11.82 4.50
C GLU A 139 10.88 -10.97 3.54
N ARG A 140 10.73 -11.20 2.23
CA ARG A 140 11.40 -10.41 1.18
C ARG A 140 10.98 -8.93 1.18
N MET A 141 9.73 -8.64 1.52
CA MET A 141 9.25 -7.26 1.64
C MET A 141 9.94 -6.55 2.81
N VAL A 142 10.16 -7.23 3.94
CA VAL A 142 10.94 -6.66 5.05
C VAL A 142 12.35 -6.33 4.61
N ASP A 143 13.01 -7.26 3.91
CA ASP A 143 14.37 -7.03 3.40
C ASP A 143 14.42 -5.85 2.43
N MET A 144 13.49 -5.79 1.47
CA MET A 144 13.39 -4.69 0.49
C MET A 144 13.14 -3.35 1.18
N VAL A 145 12.22 -3.30 2.15
CA VAL A 145 11.96 -2.10 2.95
C VAL A 145 13.20 -1.67 3.72
N GLY A 146 13.96 -2.62 4.27
CA GLY A 146 15.23 -2.34 4.94
C GLY A 146 16.24 -1.66 4.00
N ILE A 147 16.40 -2.18 2.78
CA ILE A 147 17.29 -1.60 1.76
C ILE A 147 16.85 -0.19 1.38
N VAL A 148 15.59 -0.03 1.00
CA VAL A 148 15.04 1.28 0.57
C VAL A 148 15.09 2.31 1.70
N PHE A 149 14.83 1.89 2.94
CA PHE A 149 14.90 2.77 4.09
C PHE A 149 16.35 3.18 4.41
N ASP A 150 17.31 2.28 4.29
CA ASP A 150 18.73 2.59 4.47
C ASP A 150 19.20 3.60 3.41
N GLU A 151 18.81 3.41 2.14
CA GLU A 151 19.09 4.38 1.07
C GLU A 151 18.49 5.77 1.37
N LEU A 152 17.26 5.83 1.89
CA LEU A 152 16.63 7.08 2.32
C LEU A 152 17.39 7.75 3.47
N CYS A 153 17.87 6.99 4.46
CA CYS A 153 18.67 7.53 5.56
C CYS A 153 20.00 8.15 5.08
N HIS A 154 20.57 7.61 3.99
CA HIS A 154 21.81 8.11 3.39
C HIS A 154 21.59 9.17 2.31
N HIS A 155 20.34 9.41 1.90
CA HIS A 155 20.02 10.42 0.90
C HIS A 155 20.38 11.83 1.38
N GLU A 156 20.89 12.67 0.48
CA GLU A 156 21.56 13.94 0.80
C GLU A 156 20.76 14.87 1.72
N LEU A 157 19.43 14.89 1.60
CA LEU A 157 18.52 15.67 2.45
C LEU A 157 18.40 15.20 3.90
N PHE A 158 18.60 13.90 4.12
CA PHE A 158 18.50 13.23 5.41
C PHE A 158 19.88 12.96 6.02
N SER A 159 20.94 13.16 5.23
CA SER A 159 22.30 13.25 5.70
C SER A 159 22.61 14.64 6.26
N ALA A 160 23.55 14.73 7.21
CA ALA A 160 23.90 15.98 7.89
C ALA A 160 24.45 17.09 6.96
N LEU A 161 24.75 16.79 5.69
CA LEU A 161 25.32 17.70 4.70
C LEU A 161 24.74 17.39 3.30
N PRO A 162 23.74 18.16 2.81
CA PRO A 162 23.25 17.99 1.44
C PRO A 162 24.38 18.22 0.44
N ALA A 163 24.63 17.27 -0.47
CA ALA A 163 25.76 17.40 -1.38
C ALA A 163 25.57 18.63 -2.30
N GLY A 164 26.70 19.26 -2.66
CA GLY A 164 26.69 20.45 -3.51
C GLY A 164 26.27 21.76 -2.82
N THR A 165 26.00 21.77 -1.51
CA THR A 165 25.78 23.04 -0.79
C THR A 165 27.09 23.77 -0.52
N THR A 166 27.17 25.02 -0.99
CA THR A 166 28.24 25.93 -0.54
C THR A 166 28.14 26.13 0.98
N PRO A 167 29.24 26.45 1.69
CA PRO A 167 29.21 26.66 3.15
C PRO A 167 28.18 27.70 3.61
N ARG A 168 27.79 28.62 2.71
CA ARG A 168 26.79 29.66 2.94
C ARG A 168 25.36 29.12 2.91
N ASN A 169 25.08 28.12 2.06
CA ASN A 169 23.76 27.48 1.93
C ASN A 169 23.55 26.35 2.95
N ALA A 170 24.63 25.68 3.38
CA ALA A 170 24.57 24.62 4.38
C ALA A 170 23.88 25.08 5.69
N ARG A 171 24.16 26.31 6.15
CA ARG A 171 23.53 26.88 7.36
C ARG A 171 22.02 27.09 7.24
N TYR A 172 21.51 27.37 6.04
CA TYR A 172 20.07 27.57 5.81
C TYR A 172 19.30 26.25 5.72
N HIS A 173 19.96 25.17 5.30
CA HIS A 173 19.34 23.85 5.13
C HIS A 173 19.59 22.90 6.31
N GLN A 174 20.55 23.21 7.19
CA GLN A 174 20.84 22.40 8.37
C GLN A 174 19.60 22.15 9.26
N PRO A 175 18.75 23.14 9.60
CA PRO A 175 17.54 22.88 10.38
C PRO A 175 16.53 21.98 9.64
N CYS A 176 16.49 22.04 8.30
CA CYS A 176 15.66 21.16 7.49
C CYS A 176 16.16 19.72 7.56
N ALA A 177 17.47 19.51 7.40
CA ALA A 177 18.10 18.20 7.47
C ALA A 177 17.93 17.59 8.87
N GLU A 178 18.19 18.35 9.93
CA GLU A 178 17.99 17.92 11.32
C GLU A 178 16.52 17.50 11.56
N LYS A 179 15.56 18.30 11.09
CA LYS A 179 14.14 17.97 11.28
C LYS A 179 13.71 16.75 10.49
N SER A 180 14.12 16.65 9.23
CA SER A 180 13.83 15.49 8.37
C SER A 180 14.47 14.21 8.91
N THR A 181 15.71 14.28 9.39
CA THR A 181 16.41 13.17 10.04
C THR A 181 15.69 12.74 11.32
N GLN A 182 15.25 13.70 12.15
CA GLN A 182 14.48 13.41 13.35
C GLN A 182 13.16 12.68 13.04
N ILE A 183 12.50 13.02 11.92
CA ILE A 183 11.30 12.31 11.47
C ILE A 183 11.67 10.87 11.09
N LEU A 184 12.69 10.66 10.25
CA LEU A 184 13.13 9.32 9.84
C LEU A 184 13.55 8.43 11.02
N GLN A 185 14.32 8.98 11.97
CA GLN A 185 14.82 8.23 13.14
C GLN A 185 13.70 7.63 13.99
N ARG A 186 12.48 8.19 13.95
CA ARG A 186 11.32 7.60 14.63
C ARG A 186 10.94 6.24 14.05
N TYR A 187 11.23 6.01 12.77
CA TYR A 187 10.89 4.79 12.06
C TYR A 187 12.05 3.80 11.96
N GLU A 188 13.25 4.18 12.42
CA GLU A 188 14.44 3.32 12.37
C GLU A 188 14.30 2.13 13.34
N LYS A 189 13.60 2.28 14.47
CA LYS A 189 13.48 1.25 15.52
C LYS A 189 12.13 1.30 16.23
N GLY A 190 11.70 0.16 16.77
CA GLY A 190 10.51 0.06 17.63
C GLY A 190 9.21 -0.21 16.86
N GLU A 191 8.08 0.30 17.39
CA GLU A 191 6.74 0.01 16.88
C GLU A 191 6.51 0.55 15.47
N LEU A 192 7.07 1.73 15.15
CA LEU A 192 6.95 2.34 13.82
C LEU A 192 7.72 1.56 12.74
N TYR A 193 8.84 0.92 13.11
CA TYR A 193 9.54 0.00 12.22
C TYR A 193 8.68 -1.24 11.93
N LEU A 194 8.02 -1.80 12.96
CA LEU A 194 7.07 -2.92 12.77
C LEU A 194 5.90 -2.53 11.87
N GLU A 195 5.38 -1.30 11.97
CA GLU A 195 4.37 -0.80 11.04
C GLU A 195 4.90 -0.68 9.61
N MET A 196 6.13 -0.20 9.44
CA MET A 196 6.82 -0.10 8.16
C MET A 196 6.96 -1.46 7.47
N THR A 197 7.24 -2.51 8.23
CA THR A 197 7.30 -3.90 7.70
C THR A 197 5.93 -4.49 7.33
N ARG A 198 4.82 -3.86 7.75
CA ARG A 198 3.45 -4.32 7.48
C ARG A 198 2.81 -3.60 6.32
N ASP A 199 2.96 -2.27 6.26
CA ASP A 199 2.38 -1.43 5.22
C ASP A 199 3.35 -0.28 4.89
N PRO A 200 4.47 -0.59 4.19
CA PRO A 200 5.54 0.37 3.98
C PRO A 200 5.06 1.60 3.21
N LEU A 201 4.18 1.44 2.22
CA LEU A 201 3.68 2.55 1.41
C LEU A 201 2.85 3.53 2.25
N GLU A 202 1.99 3.04 3.14
CA GLU A 202 1.25 3.90 4.07
C GLU A 202 2.18 4.59 5.08
N VAL A 203 3.24 3.91 5.50
CA VAL A 203 4.22 4.49 6.43
C VAL A 203 5.01 5.63 5.77
N PHE A 204 5.53 5.42 4.55
CA PHE A 204 6.20 6.48 3.80
C PHE A 204 5.25 7.65 3.48
N ARG A 205 3.97 7.38 3.19
CA ARG A 205 2.96 8.43 3.03
C ARG A 205 2.74 9.24 4.31
N ARG A 206 2.71 8.60 5.47
CA ARG A 206 2.64 9.32 6.77
C ARG A 206 3.89 10.17 6.99
N MET A 207 5.08 9.67 6.66
CA MET A 207 6.31 10.48 6.69
C MET A 207 6.21 11.69 5.76
N GLN A 208 5.66 11.53 4.55
CA GLN A 208 5.44 12.64 3.62
C GLN A 208 4.56 13.74 4.26
N LEU A 209 3.46 13.35 4.91
CA LEU A 209 2.58 14.28 5.63
C LEU A 209 3.27 14.95 6.82
N GLU A 210 4.09 14.22 7.58
CA GLU A 210 4.87 14.80 8.69
C GLU A 210 5.87 15.84 8.20
N ILE A 211 6.56 15.57 7.09
CA ILE A 211 7.51 16.51 6.48
C ILE A 211 6.80 17.71 5.86
N ASP A 212 5.65 17.52 5.21
CA ASP A 212 4.88 18.63 4.63
C ASP A 212 4.34 19.59 5.72
N ARG A 213 3.92 19.03 6.86
CA ARG A 213 3.45 19.82 8.01
C ARG A 213 4.59 20.42 8.85
N ALA A 214 5.83 19.98 8.65
CA ALA A 214 6.97 20.47 9.42
C ALA A 214 7.34 21.91 9.01
N GLN A 215 7.00 22.87 9.88
CA GLN A 215 7.32 24.30 9.67
C GLN A 215 8.83 24.58 9.55
N ALA A 216 9.67 23.74 10.15
CA ALA A 216 11.13 23.87 10.09
C ALA A 216 11.74 23.41 8.75
N VAL A 217 10.95 22.78 7.87
CA VAL A 217 11.41 22.30 6.56
C VAL A 217 10.98 23.29 5.48
N CYS A 218 11.95 23.91 4.82
CA CYS A 218 11.70 24.86 3.74
C CYS A 218 11.08 24.16 2.51
N SER A 219 10.44 24.95 1.64
CA SER A 219 9.70 24.41 0.48
C SER A 219 10.54 23.57 -0.48
N SER A 220 11.82 23.91 -0.67
CA SER A 220 12.72 23.14 -1.53
C SER A 220 13.11 21.79 -0.92
N CYS A 221 13.54 21.78 0.35
CA CYS A 221 13.85 20.55 1.08
C CYS A 221 12.61 19.64 1.19
N ARG A 222 11.44 20.23 1.40
CA ARG A 222 10.17 19.52 1.41
C ARG A 222 9.90 18.83 0.08
N ARG A 223 9.96 19.56 -1.04
CA ARG A 223 9.75 18.98 -2.37
C ARG A 223 10.73 17.84 -2.66
N SER A 224 11.99 18.04 -2.32
CA SER A 224 13.02 17.03 -2.52
C SER A 224 12.80 15.80 -1.63
N ALA A 225 12.31 15.98 -0.40
CA ALA A 225 11.98 14.87 0.49
C ALA A 225 10.72 14.12 0.02
N MET A 226 9.71 14.84 -0.48
CA MET A 226 8.54 14.20 -1.11
C MET A 226 8.97 13.34 -2.30
N HIS A 227 9.87 13.87 -3.14
CA HIS A 227 10.41 13.12 -4.28
C HIS A 227 11.09 11.83 -3.84
N ALA A 228 12.04 11.91 -2.91
CA ALA A 228 12.76 10.75 -2.40
C ALA A 228 11.82 9.70 -1.79
N LEU A 229 10.82 10.12 -1.01
CA LEU A 229 9.81 9.22 -0.43
C LEU A 229 8.90 8.60 -1.51
N THR A 230 8.53 9.35 -2.55
CA THR A 230 7.75 8.81 -3.67
C THR A 230 8.58 7.80 -4.48
N GLU A 231 9.86 8.07 -4.72
CA GLU A 231 10.78 7.13 -5.37
C GLU A 231 10.92 5.85 -4.55
N ALA A 232 11.07 5.95 -3.24
CA ALA A 232 11.11 4.79 -2.34
C ALA A 232 9.82 3.94 -2.44
N CYS A 233 8.64 4.58 -2.44
CA CYS A 233 7.38 3.86 -2.64
C CYS A 233 7.33 3.17 -4.00
N GLN A 234 7.75 3.86 -5.07
CA GLN A 234 7.76 3.32 -6.43
C GLN A 234 8.70 2.11 -6.54
N GLN A 235 9.90 2.20 -5.95
CA GLN A 235 10.86 1.09 -5.92
C GLN A 235 10.27 -0.15 -5.24
N ILE A 236 9.62 0.02 -4.08
CA ILE A 236 8.96 -1.09 -3.39
C ILE A 236 7.84 -1.67 -4.25
N TRP A 237 7.03 -0.81 -4.88
CA TRP A 237 5.94 -1.22 -5.75
C TRP A 237 6.42 -2.04 -6.94
N ASP A 238 7.48 -1.60 -7.61
CA ASP A 238 8.03 -2.29 -8.78
C ASP A 238 8.71 -3.61 -8.40
N ALA A 239 9.26 -3.70 -7.19
CA ALA A 239 9.83 -4.94 -6.66
C ALA A 239 8.77 -6.00 -6.28
N LEU A 240 7.48 -5.64 -6.17
CA LEU A 240 6.42 -6.56 -5.71
C LEU A 240 6.33 -7.84 -6.55
N ASP A 241 6.61 -7.76 -7.85
CA ASP A 241 6.58 -8.92 -8.73
C ASP A 241 7.65 -9.96 -8.37
N ASP A 242 8.83 -9.51 -7.93
CA ASP A 242 9.93 -10.38 -7.51
C ASP A 242 9.78 -10.81 -6.04
N ILE A 243 9.28 -9.89 -5.19
CA ILE A 243 8.96 -10.16 -3.78
C ILE A 243 7.99 -11.34 -3.69
N PHE A 244 6.88 -11.29 -4.43
CA PHE A 244 5.85 -12.33 -4.39
C PHE A 244 5.98 -13.39 -5.49
N ASP A 245 7.07 -13.41 -6.28
CA ASP A 245 7.22 -14.36 -7.40
C ASP A 245 5.95 -14.41 -8.28
N LEU A 246 5.52 -13.24 -8.75
CA LEU A 246 4.31 -13.08 -9.57
C LEU A 246 4.56 -13.47 -11.03
N LYS A 247 5.81 -13.44 -11.48
CA LYS A 247 6.21 -13.88 -12.83
C LYS A 247 5.97 -15.38 -13.04
N SER A 248 6.16 -16.22 -12.02
CA SER A 248 5.76 -17.63 -12.11
C SER A 248 4.25 -17.77 -12.22
N LEU A 249 3.51 -17.04 -11.39
CA LEU A 249 2.05 -17.06 -11.39
C LEU A 249 1.43 -16.55 -12.70
N ARG A 250 1.96 -15.48 -13.31
CA ARG A 250 1.50 -14.98 -14.62
C ARG A 250 1.67 -16.02 -15.72
N ARG A 251 2.79 -16.76 -15.71
CA ARG A 251 3.03 -17.86 -16.66
C ARG A 251 2.00 -18.97 -16.49
N ASP A 252 1.69 -19.34 -15.25
CA ASP A 252 0.70 -20.37 -14.94
C ASP A 252 -0.71 -19.96 -15.38
N LEU A 253 -1.03 -18.66 -15.36
CA LEU A 253 -2.30 -18.11 -15.82
C LEU A 253 -2.40 -17.98 -17.36
N GLY A 254 -1.31 -18.25 -18.09
CA GLY A 254 -1.23 -18.01 -19.53
C GLY A 254 -1.24 -16.52 -19.91
N SER A 255 -1.08 -15.61 -18.95
CA SER A 255 -0.96 -14.18 -19.22
C SER A 255 0.51 -13.87 -19.52
N TYR A 256 0.83 -13.62 -20.79
CA TYR A 256 2.10 -13.00 -21.17
C TYR A 256 1.93 -11.48 -21.06
N GLU A 257 2.87 -10.81 -20.42
CA GLU A 257 2.92 -9.34 -20.45
C GLU A 257 3.37 -8.91 -21.86
N ASP A 258 2.52 -8.12 -22.53
CA ASP A 258 2.95 -7.18 -23.58
C ASP A 258 3.54 -5.92 -22.92
#